data_AF-A0A0S9QCN0-F1
#
_entry.id   AF-A0A0S9QCN0-F1
#
_cell.length_a   1.000
_cell.length_b   1.000
_cell.length_c   1.000
_cell.angle_alpha   90.00
_cell.angle_beta   90.00
_cell.angle_gamma   90.00
#
_symmetry.space_group_name_H-M   'P 1'
#
loop_
_entity.id
_entity.type
_entity.pdbx_description
1 polymer ?
#
loop_
_entity_poly.entity_id
_entity_poly.type
_entity_poly.pdbx_seq_one_letter_code
_entity_poly.pdbx_strand_id
1 'polypeptide(L)'
;MNSEQLTSLLRTVLQVGGAFIVGRGWVDDATVATVGGALVTLIVTGWSLYTRRSAGLVASAAAVPSVQSITASPRIVDAVASDKVQTAH
;
A
#
# COMPACT_ATOMS: atom_id res chain seq x y z
N MET A 1 6.68 5.66 -8.04
CA MET A 1 7.46 4.51 -7.52
C MET A 1 6.84 3.25 -8.08
N ASN A 2 7.64 2.40 -8.72
CA ASN A 2 7.13 1.16 -9.29
C ASN A 2 6.80 0.16 -8.16
N SER A 3 5.80 -0.71 -8.36
CA SER A 3 5.34 -1.65 -7.32
C SER A 3 6.50 -2.49 -6.77
N GLU A 4 7.46 -2.85 -7.63
CA GLU A 4 8.68 -3.58 -7.28
C GLU A 4 9.57 -2.81 -6.30
N GLN A 5 9.76 -1.51 -6.53
CA GLN A 5 10.55 -0.64 -5.64
C GLN A 5 9.87 -0.47 -4.29
N LEU A 6 8.54 -0.39 -4.27
CA LEU A 6 7.79 -0.28 -3.02
C LEU A 6 7.87 -1.60 -2.22
N THR A 7 7.76 -2.75 -2.89
CA THR A 7 7.91 -4.06 -2.24
C THR A 7 9.33 -4.30 -1.76
N SER A 8 10.36 -3.86 -2.50
CA SER A 8 11.75 -4.00 -2.05
C SER A 8 12.03 -3.10 -0.85
N LEU A 9 11.53 -1.86 -0.87
CA LEU A 9 11.62 -0.92 0.26
C LEU A 9 10.95 -1.51 1.51
N LEU A 10 9.72 -2.03 1.37
CA LEU A 10 8.99 -2.65 2.47
C LEU A 10 9.77 -3.83 3.05
N ARG A 11 10.31 -4.71 2.19
CA ARG A 11 11.12 -5.85 2.62
C ARG A 11 12.36 -5.41 3.40
N THR A 12 13.06 -4.38 2.93
CA THR A 12 14.25 -3.84 3.59
C THR A 12 13.91 -3.27 4.97
N VAL A 13 12.81 -2.50 5.08
CA VAL A 13 12.34 -1.96 6.36
C VAL A 13 12.00 -3.09 7.34
N LEU A 14 11.34 -4.14 6.87
CA LEU A 14 10.98 -5.29 7.70
C LEU A 14 12.21 -6.10 8.14
N GLN A 15 13.20 -6.28 7.26
CA GLN A 15 14.46 -6.95 7.60
C GLN A 15 15.26 -6.15 8.62
N VAL A 16 15.40 -4.84 8.42
CA VAL A 16 16.13 -3.95 9.34
C VAL A 16 15.40 -3.83 10.68
N GLY A 17 14.07 -3.65 10.66
CA GLY A 17 13.26 -3.57 11.87
C GLY A 17 13.27 -4.87 12.67
N GLY A 18 13.14 -6.01 11.99
CA GLY A 18 13.24 -7.34 12.62
C GLY A 18 14.60 -7.57 13.27
N ALA A 19 15.70 -7.29 12.54
CA ALA A 19 17.06 -7.43 13.07
C ALA A 19 17.34 -6.50 14.26
N PHE A 20 16.79 -5.28 14.26
CA PHE A 20 16.96 -4.33 15.36
C PHE A 20 16.24 -4.75 16.63
N ILE A 21 15.06 -5.36 16.52
CA ILE A 21 14.27 -5.85 17.66
C ILE A 21 14.95 -7.07 18.30
N VAL A 22 15.46 -8.02 17.49
CA VAL A 22 16.25 -9.17 17.96
C VAL A 22 17.53 -8.69 18.65
N GLY A 23 18.29 -7.80 18.02
CA GLY A 23 19.55 -7.29 18.55
C GLY A 23 19.41 -6.52 19.87
N ARG A 24 18.20 -6.06 20.22
CA ARG A 24 17.90 -5.38 21.48
C ARG A 24 17.56 -6.34 22.64
N GLY A 25 17.39 -7.64 22.36
CA GLY A 25 17.11 -8.66 23.39
C GLY A 25 15.72 -8.59 24.02
N TRP A 26 14.77 -7.88 23.41
CA TRP A 26 13.41 -7.72 23.94
C TRP A 26 12.56 -8.99 23.79
N VAL A 27 12.96 -9.91 22.91
CA VAL A 27 12.22 -11.13 22.58
C VAL A 27 13.19 -12.20 22.02
N ASP A 28 12.92 -13.47 22.34
CA ASP A 28 13.66 -14.63 21.84
C ASP A 28 13.43 -14.83 20.32
N ASP A 29 14.36 -15.48 19.61
CA ASP A 29 14.35 -15.61 18.14
C ASP A 29 13.05 -16.22 17.61
N ALA A 30 12.51 -17.21 18.33
CA ALA A 30 11.24 -17.84 18.00
C ALA A 30 10.05 -16.86 18.06
N THR A 31 10.08 -15.91 19.00
CA THR A 31 9.03 -14.90 19.15
C THR A 31 9.14 -13.84 18.06
N VAL A 32 10.35 -13.43 17.70
CA VAL A 32 10.56 -12.44 16.62
C VAL A 32 10.18 -13.03 15.25
N ALA A 33 10.49 -14.29 14.98
CA ALA A 33 10.06 -14.95 13.75
C ALA A 33 8.53 -14.98 13.63
N THR A 34 7.84 -15.34 14.72
CA THR A 34 6.37 -15.48 14.74
C THR A 34 5.66 -14.12 14.68
N VAL A 35 6.06 -13.17 15.54
CA VAL A 35 5.46 -11.83 15.63
C VAL A 35 5.85 -10.99 14.42
N GLY A 36 7.10 -11.09 13.95
CA GLY A 36 7.57 -10.43 12.75
C GLY A 36 6.77 -10.89 11.53
N GLY A 37 6.63 -12.20 11.31
CA GLY A 37 5.82 -12.74 10.21
C GLY A 37 4.35 -12.30 10.26
N ALA A 38 3.75 -12.30 11.46
CA ALA A 38 2.39 -11.81 11.67
C ALA A 38 2.25 -10.31 11.35
N LEU A 39 3.17 -9.47 11.83
CA LEU A 39 3.16 -8.03 11.56
C LEU A 39 3.32 -7.72 10.07
N VAL A 40 4.23 -8.39 9.38
CA VAL A 40 4.38 -8.27 7.92
C VAL A 40 3.07 -8.60 7.21
N THR A 41 2.44 -9.70 7.61
CA THR A 41 1.18 -10.15 7.02
C THR A 41 0.09 -9.09 7.23
N LEU A 42 -0.03 -8.53 8.44
CA LEU A 42 -1.00 -7.47 8.74
C LEU A 42 -0.73 -6.19 7.95
N ILE A 43 0.53 -5.76 7.84
CA ILE A 43 0.92 -4.56 7.09
C ILE A 43 0.60 -4.73 5.61
N VAL A 44 1.01 -5.86 5.00
CA VAL A 44 0.75 -6.14 3.58
C VAL A 44 -0.76 -6.28 3.33
N THR A 45 -1.50 -6.92 4.23
CA THR A 45 -2.95 -7.06 4.11
C THR A 45 -3.65 -5.69 4.21
N GLY A 46 -3.29 -4.87 5.20
CA GLY A 46 -3.82 -3.52 5.35
C GLY A 46 -3.51 -2.64 4.14
N TRP A 47 -2.29 -2.73 3.60
CA TRP A 47 -1.89 -2.03 2.38
C TRP A 47 -2.68 -2.51 1.14
N SER A 48 -2.87 -3.83 1.00
CA SER A 48 -3.66 -4.41 -0.09
C SER A 48 -5.12 -3.93 -0.05
N LEU A 49 -5.72 -3.89 1.14
CA LEU A 49 -7.07 -3.36 1.33
C LEU A 49 -7.13 -1.84 1.06
N TYR A 50 -6.12 -1.09 1.49
CA TYR A 50 -6.02 0.34 1.26
C TYR A 50 -5.89 0.68 -0.24
N THR A 51 -5.01 -0.02 -0.96
CA THR A 51 -4.80 0.17 -2.40
C THR A 51 -5.99 -0.29 -3.24
N ARG A 52 -6.73 -1.31 -2.79
CA ARG A 52 -7.98 -1.77 -3.42
C ARG A 52 -9.19 -0.89 -3.11
N ARG A 53 -9.04 0.15 -2.28
CA ARG A 53 -10.11 1.13 -2.07
C ARG A 53 -10.46 1.78 -3.42
N SER A 54 -11.74 1.99 -3.66
CA SER A 54 -12.26 2.49 -4.95
C SER A 54 -11.53 3.74 -5.45
N ALA A 55 -11.10 4.64 -4.55
CA ALA A 55 -10.30 5.82 -4.91
C ALA A 55 -8.89 5.46 -5.42
N GLY A 56 -8.22 4.47 -4.85
CA GLY A 56 -6.91 3.99 -5.32
C GLY A 56 -6.98 3.30 -6.68
N LEU A 57 -8.07 2.58 -6.95
CA LEU A 57 -8.34 1.98 -8.26
C LEU A 57 -8.61 3.05 -9.33
N VAL A 58 -9.37 4.09 -8.99
CA VAL A 58 -9.63 5.21 -9.90
C VAL A 58 -8.38 6.07 -10.13
N ALA A 59 -7.58 6.33 -9.10
CA ALA A 59 -6.31 7.04 -9.23
C ALA A 59 -5.29 6.27 -10.09
N SER A 60 -5.20 4.94 -9.94
CA SER A 60 -4.33 4.10 -10.77
C SER A 60 -4.80 4.03 -12.22
N ALA A 61 -6.12 3.97 -12.47
CA ALA A 61 -6.68 4.09 -13.81
C ALA A 61 -6.40 5.47 -14.45
N ALA A 62 -6.47 6.55 -13.68
CA ALA A 62 -6.20 7.91 -14.18
C ALA A 62 -4.72 8.11 -14.58
N ALA A 63 -3.81 7.43 -13.89
CA ALA A 63 -2.37 7.43 -14.19
C ALA A 63 -2.02 6.72 -15.50
N VAL A 64 -2.94 5.95 -16.10
CA VAL A 64 -2.72 5.29 -17.39
C VAL A 64 -2.83 6.32 -18.53
N PRO A 65 -1.82 6.45 -19.41
CA PRO A 65 -1.83 7.44 -20.49
C PRO A 65 -2.97 7.26 -21.49
N SER A 66 -3.40 6.02 -21.75
CA SER A 66 -4.48 5.69 -22.68
C SER A 66 -5.89 5.99 -22.14
N VAL A 67 -6.03 6.27 -20.85
CA VAL A 67 -7.33 6.60 -20.25
C VAL A 67 -7.59 8.10 -20.43
N GLN A 68 -8.66 8.41 -21.15
CA GLN A 68 -9.07 9.77 -21.52
C GLN A 68 -10.09 10.37 -20.55
N SER A 69 -11.03 9.56 -20.04
CA SER A 69 -12.04 9.99 -19.07
C SER A 69 -12.45 8.84 -18.14
N ILE A 70 -12.65 9.15 -16.86
CA ILE A 70 -13.15 8.24 -15.84
C ILE A 70 -14.35 8.90 -15.16
N THR A 71 -15.53 8.30 -15.33
CA THR A 71 -16.74 8.74 -14.65
C THR A 71 -16.84 8.05 -13.28
N ALA A 72 -16.92 8.83 -12.21
CA ALA A 72 -16.99 8.33 -10.84
C ALA A 72 -18.03 9.10 -10.00
N SER A 73 -18.32 8.58 -8.80
CA SER A 73 -19.20 9.28 -7.85
C SER A 73 -18.50 10.52 -7.27
N PRO A 74 -19.25 11.56 -6.83
CA PRO A 74 -18.67 12.81 -6.33
C PRO A 74 -17.63 12.60 -5.22
N ARG A 75 -17.91 11.68 -4.29
CA ARG A 75 -16.98 11.30 -3.21
C ARG A 75 -15.62 10.81 -3.72
N ILE A 76 -15.57 10.15 -4.88
CA ILE A 76 -14.34 9.62 -5.45
C ILE A 76 -13.58 10.69 -6.24
N VAL A 77 -14.31 11.59 -6.91
CA VAL A 77 -13.74 12.75 -7.61
C VAL A 77 -12.99 13.64 -6.62
N ASP A 78 -13.61 13.97 -5.48
CA ASP A 78 -12.97 14.79 -4.43
C ASP A 78 -11.74 14.11 -3.80
N ALA A 79 -11.72 12.77 -3.81
CA ALA A 79 -10.65 11.98 -3.22
C ALA A 79 -9.48 11.71 -4.20
N VAL A 80 -9.65 11.97 -5.50
CA VAL A 80 -8.66 11.67 -6.55
C VAL A 80 -8.31 12.97 -7.29
N ALA A 81 -7.13 13.52 -6.99
CA ALA A 81 -6.62 14.73 -7.65
C ALA A 81 -6.15 14.44 -9.09
N SER A 82 -7.09 14.32 -10.04
CA SER A 82 -6.82 14.12 -11.46
C SER A 82 -7.91 14.70 -12.36
N ASP A 83 -7.53 15.53 -13.33
CA ASP A 83 -8.43 16.18 -14.30
C ASP A 83 -9.25 15.20 -15.17
N LYS A 84 -8.78 13.96 -15.26
CA LYS A 84 -9.45 12.87 -15.99
C LYS A 84 -10.64 12.25 -15.26
N VAL A 85 -10.81 12.53 -13.96
CA VAL A 85 -11.85 11.92 -13.13
C VAL A 85 -12.99 12.92 -12.97
N GLN A 86 -14.18 12.56 -13.47
CA GLN A 86 -15.33 13.46 -13.54
C GLN A 86 -16.55 12.84 -12.85
N THR A 87 -17.44 13.69 -12.32
CA THR A 87 -18.70 13.26 -11.72
C THR A 87 -19.64 12.70 -12.80
N ALA A 88 -20.29 11.58 -12.51
CA ALA A 88 -21.41 11.09 -13.33
C ALA A 88 -22.51 12.18 -13.39
N HIS A 89 -22.87 12.57 -14.60
CA HIS A 89 -23.84 13.61 -14.89
C HIS A 89 -25.26 13.06 -15.05
#